data_AF-A0A1G8WEU7-F1
#
_entry.id   AF-A0A1G8WEU7-F1
#
_cell.length_a   1.000
_cell.length_b   1.000
_cell.length_c   1.000
_cell.angle_alpha   90.00
_cell.angle_beta   90.00
_cell.angle_gamma   90.00
#
_symmetry.space_group_name_H-M   'P 1'
#
loop_
_entity.id
_entity.type
_entity.pdbx_description
1 polymer ?
#
loop_
_entity_poly.entity_id
_entity_poly.type
_entity_poly.pdbx_seq_one_letter_code
_entity_poly.pdbx_strand_id
1 'polypeptide(L)' 'AIVTTDLRLNEPRYASLPNIMKAKKKPLDVVTPDALGVSTASTVKTLKVEAPAARSAGIKVKSVAELVEKLKNEAKVI' A
#
# COMPACT_ATOMS: atom_id res chain seq x y z
N ALA A 1 -17.29 -18.36 4.26
CA ALA A 1 -16.18 -18.15 3.31
C ALA A 1 -15.22 -17.11 3.88
N ILE A 2 -13.96 -17.15 3.48
CA ILE A 2 -12.96 -16.13 3.84
C ILE A 2 -12.86 -15.17 2.64
N VAL A 3 -12.97 -13.86 2.88
CA VAL A 3 -12.98 -12.84 1.82
C VAL A 3 -11.91 -11.79 2.12
N THR A 4 -11.06 -11.53 1.14
CA THR A 4 -10.10 -10.41 1.12
C THR A 4 -10.56 -9.40 0.07
N THR A 5 -10.54 -8.12 0.38
CA THR A 5 -11.08 -7.07 -0.50
C THR A 5 -9.96 -6.26 -1.15
N ASP A 6 -10.02 -6.10 -2.47
CA ASP A 6 -9.15 -5.19 -3.23
C ASP A 6 -9.68 -3.74 -3.19
N LEU A 7 -8.82 -2.77 -3.51
CA LEU A 7 -9.16 -1.34 -3.56
C LEU A 7 -10.30 -1.02 -4.54
N ARG A 8 -10.52 -1.82 -5.58
CA ARG A 8 -11.56 -1.59 -6.59
C ARG A 8 -12.96 -1.98 -6.14
N LEU A 9 -13.10 -2.53 -4.94
CA LEU A 9 -14.40 -3.01 -4.45
C LEU A 9 -15.37 -1.86 -4.17
N ASN A 10 -14.89 -0.76 -3.58
CA ASN A 10 -15.73 0.37 -3.23
C ASN A 10 -14.91 1.65 -2.98
N GLU A 11 -15.62 2.77 -2.81
CA GLU A 11 -15.09 4.01 -2.26
C GLU A 11 -15.50 4.13 -0.78
N PRO A 12 -14.56 4.06 0.18
CA PRO A 12 -14.90 4.14 1.60
C PRO A 12 -15.53 5.50 1.96
N ARG A 13 -16.71 5.46 2.60
CA ARG A 13 -17.39 6.68 3.05
C ARG A 13 -16.66 7.36 4.21
N TYR A 14 -16.78 8.68 4.31
CA TYR A 14 -16.37 9.42 5.50
C TYR A 14 -17.25 9.07 6.72
N ALA A 15 -16.62 8.96 7.89
CA ALA A 15 -17.32 8.77 9.14
C ALA A 15 -17.93 10.11 9.61
N SER A 16 -19.23 10.12 9.88
CA SER A 16 -19.90 11.32 10.40
C SER A 16 -19.51 11.58 11.85
N LEU A 17 -19.50 12.85 12.27
CA LEU A 17 -19.19 13.25 13.64
C LEU A 17 -20.05 12.51 14.70
N PRO A 18 -21.38 12.35 14.51
CA PRO A 18 -22.19 11.56 15.45
C PRO A 18 -21.73 10.10 15.56
N ASN A 19 -21.30 9.50 14.45
CA ASN A 19 -20.82 8.11 14.44
C ASN A 19 -19.44 7.97 15.09
N ILE A 20 -18.57 8.96 14.94
CA ILE A 20 -17.26 9.00 15.64
C ILE A 20 -17.48 9.06 17.15
N MET A 21 -18.39 9.92 17.63
CA MET A 21 -18.71 10.03 19.05
C MET A 21 -19.32 8.74 19.62
N LYS A 22 -20.20 8.07 18.86
CA LYS A 22 -20.74 6.76 19.25
C LYS A 22 -19.66 5.68 19.29
N ALA A 23 -18.76 5.65 18.29
CA ALA A 23 -17.69 4.65 18.21
C ALA A 23 -16.74 4.74 19.41
N LYS A 24 -16.38 5.94 19.87
CA LYS A 24 -15.54 6.13 21.07
C LYS A 24 -16.15 5.57 22.35
N LYS A 25 -17.48 5.49 22.43
CA LYS A 25 -18.19 4.95 23.59
C LYS A 25 -18.40 3.44 23.53
N LYS A 26 -18.14 2.81 22.39
CA LYS A 26 -18.28 1.35 22.27
C LYS A 26 -17.14 0.69 23.05
N PRO A 27 -17.42 -0.35 23.85
CA PRO A 27 -16.37 -1.13 24.47
C PRO A 27 -15.50 -1.76 23.38
N LEU A 28 -14.19 -1.73 23.60
CA LEU A 28 -13.20 -2.39 22.76
C LEU A 28 -12.44 -3.36 23.65
N ASP A 29 -12.76 -4.65 23.49
CA ASP A 29 -12.15 -5.69 24.29
C ASP A 29 -10.70 -5.89 23.84
N VAL A 30 -9.79 -5.89 24.81
CA VAL A 30 -8.37 -6.14 24.58
C VAL A 30 -8.05 -7.54 25.09
N VAL A 31 -7.69 -8.43 24.18
CA VAL A 31 -7.38 -9.83 24.47
C VAL A 31 -5.95 -10.11 24.02
N THR A 32 -5.19 -10.83 24.83
CA THR A 32 -3.84 -11.28 24.47
C THR A 32 -3.92 -12.60 23.68
N PRO A 33 -2.94 -12.88 22.79
CA PRO A 33 -2.86 -14.18 22.12
C PRO A 33 -2.83 -15.36 23.10
N ASP A 34 -2.21 -15.19 24.28
CA ASP A 34 -2.13 -16.20 25.34
C ASP A 34 -3.52 -16.58 25.87
N ALA A 35 -4.43 -15.60 26.02
CA ALA A 35 -5.81 -15.84 26.45
C ALA A 35 -6.61 -16.69 25.44
N LEU A 36 -6.12 -16.78 24.19
CA LEU A 36 -6.69 -17.61 23.13
C LEU A 36 -5.89 -18.91 22.91
N GLY A 37 -4.81 -19.14 23.67
CA GLY A 37 -3.94 -20.30 23.50
C GLY A 37 -3.14 -20.31 22.19
N VAL A 38 -2.88 -19.14 21.60
CA VAL A 38 -2.22 -19.01 20.29
C VAL A 38 -0.77 -18.55 20.45
N SER A 39 0.17 -19.29 19.85
CA SER A 39 1.58 -18.90 19.77
C SER A 39 1.82 -17.86 18.67
N THR A 40 2.59 -16.81 18.97
CA THR A 40 2.97 -15.75 18.03
C THR A 40 4.40 -15.91 17.48
N ALA A 41 5.03 -17.07 17.71
CA ALA A 41 6.38 -17.35 17.23
C ALA A 41 6.44 -17.31 15.69
N SER A 42 7.22 -16.39 15.13
CA SER A 42 7.51 -16.33 13.70
C SER A 42 8.58 -17.34 13.32
N THR A 43 8.38 -18.08 12.24
CA THR A 43 9.41 -18.91 11.61
C THR A 43 10.31 -18.13 10.65
N VAL A 44 10.00 -16.85 10.42
CA VAL A 44 10.70 -15.96 9.48
C VAL A 44 11.49 -14.90 10.25
N LYS A 45 12.75 -14.71 9.85
CA LYS A 45 13.64 -13.67 10.39
C LYS A 45 13.93 -12.62 9.32
N THR A 46 13.62 -11.35 9.60
CA THR A 46 14.02 -10.22 8.75
C THR A 46 15.53 -10.02 8.88
N LEU A 47 16.27 -10.27 7.80
CA LEU A 47 17.74 -10.18 7.81
C LEU A 47 18.25 -8.78 7.48
N LYS A 48 17.57 -8.07 6.57
CA LYS A 48 18.01 -6.79 6.03
C LYS A 48 16.82 -6.01 5.50
N VAL A 49 16.88 -4.69 5.64
CA VAL A 49 15.96 -3.74 5.00
C VAL A 49 16.82 -2.65 4.38
N GLU A 50 16.66 -2.43 3.08
CA GLU A 50 17.38 -1.39 2.34
C GLU A 50 16.40 -0.58 1.51
N ALA A 51 16.74 0.70 1.30
CA ALA A 51 16.01 1.52 0.36
C ALA A 51 16.22 0.99 -1.08
N PRO A 52 15.21 1.07 -1.95
CA PRO A 52 15.39 0.70 -3.35
C PRO A 52 16.39 1.64 -4.02
N ALA A 53 16.99 1.19 -5.13
CA ALA A 53 17.89 2.02 -5.91
C ALA A 53 17.20 3.32 -6.37
N ALA A 54 17.88 4.45 -6.20
CA ALA A 54 17.38 5.72 -6.69
C ALA A 54 17.23 5.68 -8.22
N ARG A 55 16.09 6.14 -8.73
CA ARG A 55 15.87 6.25 -10.17
C ARG A 55 16.82 7.29 -10.75
N SER A 56 17.43 7.01 -11.91
CA SER A 56 18.22 8.00 -12.65
C SER A 56 17.36 9.23 -13.00
N ALA A 57 18.00 10.39 -13.10
CA ALA A 57 17.32 11.61 -13.53
C ALA A 57 16.70 11.42 -14.93
N GLY A 58 15.47 11.90 -15.10
CA GLY A 58 14.80 11.93 -16.40
C GLY A 58 15.19 13.15 -17.23
N ILE A 59 14.80 13.15 -18.50
CA ILE A 59 15.02 14.26 -19.44
C ILE A 59 13.67 14.88 -19.81
N LYS A 60 13.58 16.22 -19.81
CA LYS A 60 12.43 16.95 -20.35
C LYS A 60 12.65 17.19 -21.84
N VAL A 61 11.69 16.81 -22.67
CA VAL A 61 11.72 17.01 -24.13
C VAL A 61 10.86 18.20 -24.52
N LYS A 62 11.16 18.84 -25.66
CA LYS A 62 10.48 20.05 -26.12
C LYS A 62 9.29 19.78 -27.05
N SER A 63 9.19 18.57 -27.60
CA SER A 63 8.13 18.22 -28.55
C SER A 63 7.74 16.74 -28.51
N VAL A 64 6.59 16.42 -29.11
CA VAL A 64 6.11 15.03 -29.26
C VAL A 64 7.02 14.22 -30.19
N ALA A 65 7.57 14.83 -31.25
CA ALA A 65 8.48 14.15 -32.17
C ALA A 65 9.76 13.69 -31.44
N GLU A 66 10.34 14.57 -30.61
CA GLU A 66 11.51 14.23 -29.79
C GLU A 66 11.20 13.13 -28.78
N LEU A 67 9.99 13.13 -28.19
CA LEU A 67 9.56 12.05 -27.30
C LEU A 67 9.53 10.70 -28.03
N VAL A 68 8.89 10.64 -29.21
CA VAL A 68 8.76 9.40 -29.98
C VAL A 68 10.13 8.89 -30.45
N GLU A 69 11.02 9.78 -30.88
CA GLU A 69 12.38 9.41 -31.27
C GLU A 69 13.15 8.79 -30.11
N LYS A 70 13.15 9.42 -28.93
CA LYS A 70 13.83 8.89 -27.73
C LYS A 70 13.21 7.58 -27.25
N LEU A 71 11.88 7.43 -27.35
CA LEU A 71 11.21 6.18 -26.96
C LEU A 71 11.54 5.02 -27.91
N LYS A 72 11.65 5.26 -29.22
CA LYS A 72 12.01 4.23 -30.22
C LYS A 72 13.49 3.87 -30.18
N ASN A 73 14.37 4.87 -30.14
CA ASN A 73 15.80 4.67 -30.38
C ASN A 73 16.60 4.45 -29.08
N GLU A 74 16.31 5.22 -28.03
CA GLU A 74 17.06 5.16 -26.76
C GLU A 74 16.43 4.16 -25.79
N ALA A 75 15.13 4.32 -25.50
CA ALA A 75 14.42 3.51 -24.51
C ALA A 75 13.91 2.17 -25.07
N LYS A 76 13.71 2.07 -26.40
CA LYS A 76 13.25 0.86 -27.13
C LYS A 76 12.00 0.21 -26.54
N VAL A 77 11.04 1.03 -26.12
CA VAL A 77 9.79 0.58 -25.48
C VAL A 77 8.57 0.68 -26.40
N ILE A 78 8.74 1.26 -27.59
CA ILE A 78 7.73 1.40 -28.66
C ILE A 78 8.42 1.20 -30.01
#